data_AF-A0A660YTF2-F1
#
_entry.id   AF-A0A660YTF2-F1
#
_cell.length_a   1.000
_cell.length_b   1.000
_cell.length_c   1.000
_cell.angle_alpha   90.00
_cell.angle_beta   90.00
_cell.angle_gamma   90.00
#
_symmetry.space_group_name_H-M   'P 1'
#
loop_
_entity.id
_entity.type
_entity.pdbx_description
1 polymer ?
#
loop_
_entity_poly.entity_id
_entity_poly.type
_entity_poly.pdbx_seq_one_letter_code
_entity_poly.pdbx_strand_id
1 'polypeptide(L)'
;KIEERITEKTRAIIPVHLHGLPADMDPINELAKKHNLAVIEDTSQSQGAVYKGKKVGSLSDIGAGSIQCTKVFASGGEGGLFTTNSAEYIEKAKLVRLFGEEEIEPGRPREYNALTMGWNYRMSELIAAFAYSQFKRFDKLVALRQKNCEHLSRRLSEIPGVEPPFIPEHSTHVYFLYPIKFKPEQLNIDIDVTAFVDTVQKVLEAEGVPVTKWQKMPVPAQSLFQEKRGFGKGYPWSCKEARKNIAYVPEEYPVTLDVISRTLFLGHEGGGLTPPNDTELAGLYADAFEKVLIDNRDEIIAMAQQCL
;
A
#
# COMPACT_ATOMS: atom_id res chain seq x y z
N LYS A 1 -17.22 10.58 -4.38
CA LYS A 1 -17.30 9.14 -4.05
C LYS A 1 -17.21 8.81 -2.55
N ILE A 2 -16.29 9.36 -1.74
CA ILE A 2 -16.29 9.04 -0.28
C ILE A 2 -17.59 9.56 0.37
N GLU A 3 -17.93 10.84 0.16
CA GLU A 3 -19.11 11.48 0.75
C GLU A 3 -20.42 10.72 0.46
N GLU A 4 -20.62 10.28 -0.79
CA GLU A 4 -21.79 9.49 -1.22
C GLU A 4 -21.95 8.14 -0.48
N ARG A 5 -20.86 7.63 0.12
CA ARG A 5 -20.87 6.36 0.86
C ARG A 5 -21.06 6.55 2.37
N ILE A 6 -21.06 7.80 2.86
CA ILE A 6 -21.30 8.12 4.26
C ILE A 6 -22.77 7.88 4.60
N THR A 7 -23.00 7.28 5.76
CA THR A 7 -24.33 7.00 6.32
C THR A 7 -24.34 7.33 7.81
N GLU A 8 -25.51 7.30 8.44
CA GLU A 8 -25.64 7.42 9.91
C GLU A 8 -24.83 6.37 10.71
N LYS A 9 -24.44 5.26 10.06
CA LYS A 9 -23.61 4.19 10.64
C LYS A 9 -22.11 4.39 10.45
N THR A 10 -21.69 5.33 9.61
CA THR A 10 -20.26 5.59 9.37
C THR A 10 -19.63 6.17 10.64
N ARG A 11 -18.45 5.67 11.01
CA ARG A 11 -17.72 6.10 12.21
C ARG A 11 -16.27 6.49 11.94
N ALA A 12 -15.68 5.91 10.90
CA ALA A 12 -14.31 6.22 10.51
C ALA A 12 -14.11 6.11 8.99
N ILE A 13 -13.05 6.74 8.51
CA ILE A 13 -12.48 6.59 7.17
C ILE A 13 -11.07 6.03 7.32
N ILE A 14 -10.73 5.04 6.50
CA ILE A 14 -9.40 4.41 6.51
C ILE A 14 -8.72 4.67 5.15
N PRO A 15 -8.04 5.81 4.96
CA PRO A 15 -7.21 6.00 3.77
C PRO A 15 -5.99 5.09 3.83
N VAL A 16 -5.67 4.46 2.69
CA VAL A 16 -4.45 3.65 2.54
C VAL A 16 -3.45 4.43 1.70
N HIS A 17 -2.26 4.62 2.22
CA HIS A 17 -1.14 5.22 1.50
C HIS A 17 -0.44 4.16 0.63
N LEU A 18 -1.13 3.82 -0.45
CA LEU A 18 -0.86 2.63 -1.24
C LEU A 18 0.48 2.74 -2.01
N HIS A 19 1.21 1.64 -2.07
CA HIS A 19 2.51 1.48 -2.76
C HIS A 19 3.64 2.38 -2.26
N GLY A 20 3.40 3.22 -1.27
CA GLY A 20 4.37 4.17 -0.73
C GLY A 20 4.11 5.63 -1.06
N LEU A 21 2.98 5.94 -1.70
CA LEU A 21 2.53 7.30 -1.91
C LEU A 21 1.42 7.66 -0.90
N PRO A 22 1.49 8.85 -0.25
CA PRO A 22 0.39 9.35 0.56
C PRO A 22 -0.89 9.53 -0.25
N ALA A 23 -2.03 9.34 0.42
CA ALA A 23 -3.32 9.73 -0.12
C ALA A 23 -3.45 11.26 -0.04
N ASP A 24 -4.35 11.85 -0.83
CA ASP A 24 -4.65 13.27 -0.68
C ASP A 24 -5.46 13.52 0.61
N MET A 25 -4.75 13.83 1.69
CA MET A 25 -5.31 13.80 3.04
C MET A 25 -6.16 15.02 3.40
N ASP A 26 -5.89 16.19 2.83
CA ASP A 26 -6.65 17.41 3.13
C ASP A 26 -8.15 17.25 2.86
N PRO A 27 -8.60 16.86 1.65
CA PRO A 27 -10.04 16.68 1.39
C PRO A 27 -10.66 15.55 2.23
N ILE A 28 -9.89 14.52 2.58
CA ILE A 28 -10.35 13.42 3.43
C ILE A 28 -10.60 13.92 4.86
N ASN A 29 -9.65 14.66 5.42
CA ASN A 29 -9.73 15.23 6.76
C ASN A 29 -10.84 16.29 6.86
N GLU A 30 -11.00 17.14 5.85
CA GLU A 30 -12.10 18.10 5.77
C GLU A 30 -13.47 17.41 5.79
N LEU A 31 -13.62 16.36 4.97
CA LEU A 31 -14.85 15.57 4.93
C LEU A 31 -15.10 14.84 6.25
N ALA A 32 -14.08 14.24 6.85
CA ALA A 32 -14.19 13.55 8.12
C ALA A 32 -14.64 14.50 9.24
N LYS A 33 -14.05 15.71 9.29
CA LYS A 33 -14.44 16.78 10.23
C LYS A 33 -15.89 17.20 10.03
N LYS A 34 -16.32 17.41 8.79
CA LYS A 34 -17.72 17.76 8.45
C LYS A 34 -18.73 16.73 8.98
N HIS A 35 -18.37 15.45 8.98
CA HIS A 35 -19.25 14.35 9.37
C HIS A 35 -18.94 13.76 10.76
N ASN A 36 -18.05 14.38 11.53
CA ASN A 36 -17.59 13.89 12.84
C ASN A 36 -17.13 12.42 12.79
N LEU A 37 -16.26 12.10 11.82
CA LEU A 37 -15.69 10.78 11.62
C LEU A 37 -14.22 10.77 12.04
N ALA A 38 -13.77 9.67 12.64
CA ALA A 38 -12.35 9.44 12.86
C ALA A 38 -11.64 9.09 11.54
N VAL A 39 -10.37 9.44 11.42
CA VAL A 39 -9.53 9.07 10.27
C VAL A 39 -8.35 8.24 10.74
N ILE A 40 -8.26 7.01 10.21
CA ILE A 40 -7.21 6.05 10.53
C ILE A 40 -6.35 5.85 9.29
N GLU A 41 -5.17 6.47 9.23
CA GLU A 41 -4.22 6.26 8.14
C GLU A 41 -3.62 4.85 8.20
N ASP A 42 -3.78 4.07 7.12
CA ASP A 42 -2.97 2.87 6.91
C ASP A 42 -1.65 3.25 6.22
N THR A 43 -0.59 3.21 7.02
CA THR A 43 0.78 3.57 6.67
C THR A 43 1.65 2.36 6.33
N SER A 44 1.08 1.16 6.26
CA SER A 44 1.80 -0.12 6.13
C SER A 44 2.74 -0.20 4.92
N GLN A 45 2.56 0.67 3.92
CA GLN A 45 3.35 0.71 2.70
C GLN A 45 4.08 2.03 2.52
N SER A 46 3.94 2.99 3.44
CA SER A 46 4.35 4.37 3.20
C SER A 46 5.16 5.00 4.33
N GLN A 47 5.59 4.25 5.34
CA GLN A 47 6.36 4.83 6.44
C GLN A 47 7.53 5.67 5.91
N GLY A 48 7.68 6.89 6.43
CA GLY A 48 8.68 7.85 5.95
C GLY A 48 8.20 8.79 4.85
N ALA A 49 7.09 8.50 4.17
CA ALA A 49 6.51 9.38 3.16
C ALA A 49 6.04 10.68 3.81
N VAL A 50 6.09 11.77 3.04
CA VAL A 50 5.74 13.12 3.46
C VAL A 50 4.57 13.61 2.62
N TYR A 51 3.61 14.26 3.25
CA TYR A 51 2.52 15.01 2.63
C TYR A 51 2.48 16.41 3.26
N LYS A 52 2.68 17.44 2.43
CA LYS A 52 2.67 18.87 2.83
C LYS A 52 3.52 19.15 4.09
N GLY A 53 4.74 18.60 4.10
CA GLY A 53 5.72 18.79 5.17
C GLY A 53 5.55 17.92 6.41
N LYS A 54 4.53 17.05 6.47
CA LYS A 54 4.30 16.12 7.59
C LYS A 54 4.48 14.67 7.15
N LYS A 55 5.03 13.82 8.03
CA LYS A 55 5.16 12.38 7.76
C LYS A 55 3.79 11.69 7.86
N VAL A 56 3.54 10.70 7.01
CA VAL A 56 2.33 9.85 7.11
C VAL A 56 2.23 9.18 8.48
N GLY A 57 0.99 8.93 8.93
CA GLY A 57 0.70 8.44 10.28
C GLY A 57 0.65 9.55 11.34
N SER A 58 0.89 10.80 10.92
CA SER A 58 0.68 12.01 11.72
C SER A 58 -0.25 13.01 11.02
N LEU A 59 -0.95 12.58 9.95
CA LEU A 59 -1.85 13.42 9.16
C LEU A 59 -3.29 13.32 9.66
N SER A 60 -3.60 12.38 10.56
CA SER A 60 -4.95 12.11 11.06
C SER A 60 -5.02 11.77 12.56
N ASP A 61 -6.17 11.26 13.02
CA ASP A 61 -6.40 10.85 14.41
C ASP A 61 -5.50 9.69 14.85
N ILE A 62 -5.32 8.70 13.97
CA ILE A 62 -4.56 7.48 14.24
C ILE A 62 -3.79 7.09 12.97
N GLY A 63 -2.49 6.84 13.11
CA GLY A 63 -1.70 6.11 12.13
C GLY A 63 -1.51 4.66 12.57
N ALA A 64 -1.79 3.71 11.69
CA ALA A 64 -1.51 2.29 11.88
C ALA A 64 -0.59 1.80 10.76
N GLY A 65 0.42 1.00 11.08
CA GLY A 65 1.37 0.54 10.05
C GLY A 65 1.99 -0.81 10.37
N SER A 66 2.00 -1.70 9.38
CA SER A 66 2.79 -2.93 9.44
C SER A 66 4.29 -2.63 9.35
N ILE A 67 5.09 -3.31 10.17
CA ILE A 67 6.56 -3.35 10.04
C ILE A 67 7.05 -4.77 9.76
N GLN A 68 6.21 -5.57 9.10
CA GLN A 68 6.55 -6.93 8.68
C GLN A 68 7.81 -6.95 7.79
N CYS A 69 8.50 -8.09 7.68
CA CYS A 69 9.83 -8.18 7.07
C CYS A 69 9.95 -7.66 5.63
N THR A 70 8.86 -7.59 4.86
CA THR A 70 8.83 -7.05 3.49
C THR A 70 8.67 -5.52 3.44
N LYS A 71 8.30 -4.88 4.55
CA LYS A 71 7.94 -3.45 4.58
C LYS A 71 9.15 -2.54 4.42
N VAL A 72 8.89 -1.30 4.00
CA VAL A 72 9.93 -0.28 3.85
C VAL A 72 10.69 -0.08 5.16
N PHE A 73 9.93 0.01 6.25
CA PHE A 73 10.47 -0.09 7.61
C PHE A 73 10.23 -1.49 8.15
N ALA A 74 11.19 -2.40 7.94
CA ALA A 74 11.07 -3.80 8.32
C ALA A 74 11.62 -4.08 9.73
N SER A 75 10.90 -4.89 10.50
CA SER A 75 11.29 -5.36 11.83
C SER A 75 12.13 -6.65 11.81
N GLY A 76 12.38 -7.23 10.62
CA GLY A 76 13.03 -8.54 10.48
C GLY A 76 12.14 -9.73 10.83
N GLY A 77 10.84 -9.50 11.05
CA GLY A 77 9.84 -10.53 11.35
C GLY A 77 8.43 -9.96 11.23
N GLU A 78 7.62 -10.10 12.28
CA GLU A 78 6.26 -9.56 12.36
C GLU A 78 6.18 -8.36 13.31
N GLY A 79 5.33 -7.39 13.03
CA GLY A 79 5.11 -6.27 13.93
C GLY A 79 4.20 -5.20 13.38
N GLY A 80 3.78 -4.29 14.26
CA GLY A 80 2.95 -3.15 13.91
C GLY A 80 3.29 -1.91 14.72
N LEU A 81 2.92 -0.76 14.16
CA LEU A 81 3.01 0.55 14.77
C LEU A 81 1.61 1.11 14.95
N PHE A 82 1.41 1.80 16.06
CA PHE A 82 0.25 2.61 16.36
C PHE A 82 0.74 3.99 16.79
N THR A 83 0.24 5.03 16.15
CA THR A 83 0.63 6.42 16.39
C THR A 83 -0.61 7.28 16.50
N THR A 84 -0.61 8.23 17.42
CA THR A 84 -1.71 9.18 17.62
C THR A 84 -1.21 10.37 18.42
N ASN A 85 -1.83 11.53 18.23
CA ASN A 85 -1.65 12.69 19.11
C ASN A 85 -2.70 12.74 20.24
N SER A 86 -3.66 11.80 20.26
CA SER A 86 -4.72 11.76 21.26
C SER A 86 -4.31 10.93 22.49
N ALA A 87 -4.29 11.59 23.65
CA ALA A 87 -4.11 10.91 24.93
C ALA A 87 -5.20 9.86 25.17
N GLU A 88 -6.43 10.11 24.73
CA GLU A 88 -7.51 9.14 24.88
C GLU A 88 -7.26 7.87 24.04
N TYR A 89 -6.81 8.02 22.79
CA TYR A 89 -6.58 6.87 21.92
C TYR A 89 -5.37 6.06 22.34
N ILE A 90 -4.29 6.70 22.81
CA ILE A 90 -3.12 5.96 23.27
C ILE A 90 -3.42 5.14 24.53
N GLU A 91 -4.20 5.68 25.48
CA GLU A 91 -4.59 4.94 26.69
C GLU A 91 -5.49 3.75 26.34
N LYS A 92 -6.45 3.92 25.43
CA LYS A 92 -7.27 2.79 24.91
C LYS A 92 -6.40 1.73 24.23
N ALA A 93 -5.43 2.14 23.41
CA ALA A 93 -4.55 1.21 22.70
C ALA A 93 -3.65 0.40 23.68
N LYS A 94 -3.15 1.03 24.75
CA LYS A 94 -2.38 0.35 25.81
C LYS A 94 -3.16 -0.76 26.50
N LEU A 95 -4.44 -0.51 26.79
CA LEU A 95 -5.31 -1.54 27.37
C LEU A 95 -5.55 -2.68 26.37
N VAL A 96 -5.98 -2.35 25.14
CA VAL A 96 -6.34 -3.36 24.13
C VAL A 96 -5.16 -4.25 23.74
N ARG A 97 -3.93 -3.73 23.72
CA ARG A 97 -2.72 -4.53 23.39
C ARG A 97 -2.29 -5.51 24.48
N LEU A 98 -2.82 -5.35 25.70
CA LEU A 98 -2.40 -6.07 26.90
C LEU A 98 -3.61 -6.67 27.63
N PHE A 99 -4.42 -7.48 26.97
CA PHE A 99 -5.57 -8.18 27.59
C PHE A 99 -6.60 -7.27 28.29
N GLY A 100 -6.57 -5.95 28.05
CA GLY A 100 -7.40 -4.96 28.75
C GLY A 100 -6.81 -4.44 30.05
N GLU A 101 -5.57 -4.80 30.40
CA GLU A 101 -4.90 -4.38 31.61
C GLU A 101 -4.14 -3.05 31.44
N GLU A 102 -3.98 -2.33 32.56
CA GLU A 102 -3.09 -1.18 32.61
C GLU A 102 -1.65 -1.55 32.26
N GLU A 103 -0.90 -0.55 31.77
CA GLU A 103 0.50 -0.72 31.42
C GLU A 103 1.34 -1.14 32.64
N ILE A 104 2.26 -2.09 32.43
CA ILE A 104 3.15 -2.56 33.50
C ILE A 104 4.28 -1.54 33.64
N GLU A 105 4.19 -0.73 34.71
CA GLU A 105 5.20 0.29 35.02
C GLU A 105 6.26 -0.26 35.99
N PRO A 106 7.56 0.03 35.76
CA PRO A 106 8.60 -0.32 36.71
C PRO A 106 8.35 0.29 38.09
N GLY A 107 8.37 -0.53 39.14
CA GLY A 107 8.20 -0.09 40.52
C GLY A 107 6.74 0.04 41.00
N ARG A 108 5.74 -0.17 40.12
CA ARG A 108 4.32 -0.23 40.49
C ARG A 108 3.86 -1.69 40.54
N PRO A 109 3.15 -2.13 41.60
CA PRO A 109 2.51 -3.44 41.61
C PRO A 109 1.53 -3.58 40.46
N ARG A 110 1.54 -4.73 39.78
CA ARG A 110 0.57 -5.02 38.71
C ARG A 110 -0.78 -5.36 39.35
N GLU A 111 -1.81 -4.60 39.00
CA GLU A 111 -3.19 -4.82 39.49
C GLU A 111 -3.79 -6.16 39.03
N TYR A 112 -3.30 -6.69 37.89
CA TYR A 112 -3.77 -7.96 37.30
C TYR A 112 -5.29 -7.97 37.08
N ASN A 113 -5.82 -6.88 36.52
CA ASN A 113 -7.25 -6.70 36.27
C ASN A 113 -7.49 -6.18 34.85
N ALA A 114 -8.42 -6.82 34.13
CA ALA A 114 -8.84 -6.39 32.80
C ALA A 114 -9.94 -5.34 32.91
N LEU A 115 -9.63 -4.09 32.54
CA LEU A 115 -10.57 -2.96 32.57
C LEU A 115 -11.46 -2.89 31.32
N THR A 116 -11.06 -3.55 30.24
CA THR A 116 -11.78 -3.62 28.97
C THR A 116 -11.47 -4.93 28.27
N MET A 117 -12.13 -5.18 27.14
CA MET A 117 -11.74 -6.28 26.24
C MET A 117 -10.43 -5.93 25.54
N GLY A 118 -9.45 -6.83 25.62
CA GLY A 118 -8.18 -6.72 24.91
C GLY A 118 -7.59 -8.09 24.59
N TRP A 119 -6.52 -8.08 23.81
CA TRP A 119 -5.80 -9.28 23.38
C TRP A 119 -4.30 -9.13 23.65
N ASN A 120 -3.53 -10.18 23.37
CA ASN A 120 -2.08 -10.09 23.42
C ASN A 120 -1.52 -9.61 22.08
N TYR A 121 -1.37 -8.29 21.93
CA TYR A 121 -0.72 -7.66 20.78
C TYR A 121 0.64 -7.04 21.15
N ARG A 122 1.27 -7.53 22.22
CA ARG A 122 2.63 -7.10 22.58
C ARG A 122 3.63 -7.56 21.53
N MET A 123 4.55 -6.66 21.17
CA MET A 123 5.69 -6.97 20.31
C MET A 123 6.80 -7.66 21.13
N SER A 124 7.57 -8.53 20.48
CA SER A 124 8.77 -9.13 21.06
C SER A 124 9.91 -8.11 21.15
N GLU A 125 10.64 -8.09 22.27
CA GLU A 125 11.80 -7.22 22.48
C GLU A 125 12.91 -7.44 21.44
N LEU A 126 13.11 -8.68 20.97
CA LEU A 126 14.12 -8.97 19.94
C LEU A 126 13.75 -8.31 18.60
N ILE A 127 12.47 -8.36 18.25
CA ILE A 127 11.93 -7.71 17.05
C ILE A 127 11.97 -6.19 17.20
N ALA A 128 11.64 -5.69 18.40
CA ALA A 128 11.75 -4.27 18.73
C ALA A 128 13.18 -3.74 18.56
N ALA A 129 14.18 -4.48 19.07
CA ALA A 129 15.58 -4.13 18.97
C ALA A 129 16.08 -4.12 17.52
N PHE A 130 15.65 -5.10 16.70
CA PHE A 130 15.97 -5.11 15.27
C PHE A 130 15.34 -3.92 14.55
N ALA A 131 14.04 -3.67 14.75
CA ALA A 131 13.34 -2.53 14.17
C ALA A 131 14.01 -1.20 14.57
N TYR A 132 14.39 -1.05 15.85
CA TYR A 132 15.10 0.13 16.33
C TYR A 132 16.46 0.33 15.64
N SER A 133 17.20 -0.76 15.37
CA SER A 133 18.44 -0.71 14.57
C SER A 133 18.18 -0.22 13.14
N GLN A 134 17.10 -0.70 12.49
CA GLN A 134 16.70 -0.23 11.16
C GLN A 134 16.29 1.25 11.18
N PHE A 135 15.57 1.68 12.21
CA PHE A 135 15.05 3.04 12.35
C PHE A 135 16.17 4.08 12.30
N LYS A 136 17.32 3.81 12.93
CA LYS A 136 18.49 4.70 12.93
C LYS A 136 19.07 5.00 11.55
N ARG A 137 18.84 4.11 10.57
CA ARG A 137 19.33 4.26 9.19
C ARG A 137 18.20 4.46 8.18
N PHE A 138 16.96 4.59 8.66
CA PHE A 138 15.76 4.53 7.83
C PHE A 138 15.68 5.65 6.79
N ASP A 139 15.81 6.90 7.24
CA ASP A 139 15.71 8.06 6.34
C ASP A 139 16.78 8.01 5.23
N LYS A 140 18.00 7.54 5.55
CA LYS A 140 19.07 7.32 4.55
C LYS A 140 18.69 6.26 3.52
N LEU A 141 18.13 5.13 3.96
CA LEU A 141 17.73 4.04 3.07
C LEU A 141 16.57 4.45 2.15
N VAL A 142 15.59 5.19 2.67
CA VAL A 142 14.49 5.76 1.89
C VAL A 142 15.03 6.72 0.82
N ALA A 143 15.92 7.64 1.18
CA ALA A 143 16.51 8.59 0.24
C ALA A 143 17.29 7.90 -0.90
N LEU A 144 18.02 6.82 -0.59
CA LEU A 144 18.72 6.03 -1.61
C LEU A 144 17.73 5.34 -2.57
N ARG A 145 16.67 4.73 -2.03
CA ARG A 145 15.63 4.13 -2.85
C ARG A 145 14.94 5.16 -3.74
N GLN A 146 14.59 6.32 -3.19
CA GLN A 146 14.00 7.43 -3.93
C GLN A 146 14.88 7.84 -5.12
N LYS A 147 16.17 8.07 -4.87
CA LYS A 147 17.14 8.37 -5.93
C LYS A 147 17.14 7.32 -7.05
N ASN A 148 17.12 6.04 -6.71
CA ASN A 148 17.12 4.96 -7.70
C ASN A 148 15.81 4.93 -8.49
N CYS A 149 14.66 5.01 -7.82
CA CYS A 149 13.35 5.01 -8.45
C CYS A 149 13.13 6.24 -9.33
N GLU A 150 13.56 7.42 -8.90
CA GLU A 150 13.48 8.66 -9.68
C GLU A 150 14.39 8.62 -10.92
N HIS A 151 15.53 7.93 -10.85
CA HIS A 151 16.37 7.69 -12.03
C HIS A 151 15.63 6.82 -13.06
N LEU A 152 15.03 5.72 -12.61
CA LEU A 152 14.20 4.87 -13.48
C LEU A 152 12.99 5.63 -14.03
N SER A 153 12.28 6.41 -13.20
CA SER A 153 11.10 7.18 -13.62
C SER A 153 11.42 8.15 -14.75
N ARG A 154 12.56 8.85 -14.70
CA ARG A 154 12.96 9.76 -15.78
C ARG A 154 13.11 9.03 -17.10
N ARG A 155 13.82 7.90 -17.13
CA ARG A 155 14.00 7.09 -18.34
C ARG A 155 12.68 6.50 -18.85
N LEU A 156 11.88 5.89 -17.96
CA LEU A 156 10.61 5.29 -18.36
C LEU A 156 9.59 6.32 -18.88
N SER A 157 9.66 7.57 -18.42
CA SER A 157 8.77 8.64 -18.89
C SER A 157 9.01 9.06 -20.35
N GLU A 158 10.16 8.68 -20.93
CA GLU A 158 10.50 8.95 -22.33
C GLU A 158 9.92 7.87 -23.27
N ILE A 159 9.45 6.74 -22.74
CA ILE A 159 8.91 5.62 -23.51
C ILE A 159 7.40 5.83 -23.76
N PRO A 160 6.95 5.94 -25.02
CA PRO A 160 5.53 6.08 -25.32
C PRO A 160 4.69 4.93 -24.74
N GLY A 161 3.54 5.25 -24.15
CA GLY A 161 2.64 4.24 -23.56
C GLY A 161 3.11 3.65 -22.22
N VAL A 162 4.20 4.14 -21.64
CA VAL A 162 4.66 3.78 -20.28
C VAL A 162 4.54 4.98 -19.36
N GLU A 163 3.89 4.79 -18.22
CA GLU A 163 3.75 5.82 -17.19
C GLU A 163 4.36 5.34 -15.87
N PRO A 164 5.49 5.92 -15.43
CA PRO A 164 6.03 5.69 -14.09
C PRO A 164 5.12 6.29 -13.01
N PRO A 165 5.38 6.03 -11.71
CA PRO A 165 4.58 6.59 -10.63
C PRO A 165 4.55 8.12 -10.67
N PHE A 166 3.35 8.71 -10.65
CA PHE A 166 3.18 10.16 -10.50
C PHE A 166 3.25 10.55 -9.02
N ILE A 167 4.04 11.58 -8.71
CA ILE A 167 4.18 12.12 -7.36
C ILE A 167 3.53 13.52 -7.33
N PRO A 168 2.44 13.71 -6.57
CA PRO A 168 1.84 15.02 -6.40
C PRO A 168 2.80 16.03 -5.76
N GLU A 169 2.57 17.32 -6.03
CA GLU A 169 3.33 18.39 -5.39
C GLU A 169 3.26 18.29 -3.86
N HIS A 170 4.36 18.66 -3.20
CA HIS A 170 4.51 18.59 -1.74
C HIS A 170 4.33 17.18 -1.14
N SER A 171 4.42 16.12 -1.96
CA SER A 171 4.39 14.74 -1.50
C SER A 171 5.72 14.04 -1.82
N THR A 172 6.06 13.02 -1.03
CA THR A 172 7.17 12.11 -1.35
C THR A 172 6.65 10.68 -1.45
N HIS A 173 7.31 9.88 -2.29
CA HIS A 173 7.00 8.46 -2.48
C HIS A 173 8.13 7.62 -1.86
N VAL A 174 7.82 6.65 -0.99
CA VAL A 174 8.85 5.77 -0.37
C VAL A 174 9.06 4.45 -1.13
N TYR A 175 8.26 4.24 -2.16
CA TYR A 175 8.39 3.15 -3.13
C TYR A 175 8.43 1.79 -2.43
N PHE A 176 7.41 1.50 -1.62
CA PHE A 176 7.21 0.13 -1.14
C PHE A 176 7.05 -0.83 -2.31
N LEU A 177 6.27 -0.40 -3.30
CA LEU A 177 6.30 -0.94 -4.65
C LEU A 177 6.51 0.21 -5.64
N TYR A 178 7.01 -0.12 -6.82
CA TYR A 178 7.15 0.83 -7.92
C TYR A 178 6.15 0.44 -9.02
N PRO A 179 4.95 1.07 -9.05
CA PRO A 179 3.94 0.79 -10.08
C PRO A 179 4.32 1.39 -11.43
N ILE A 180 4.11 0.62 -12.49
CA ILE A 180 4.37 0.99 -13.88
C ILE A 180 3.07 0.79 -14.64
N LYS A 181 2.46 1.88 -15.07
CA LYS A 181 1.17 1.87 -15.77
C LYS A 181 1.41 1.83 -17.27
N PHE A 182 0.72 0.93 -17.97
CA PHE A 182 0.78 0.83 -19.42
C PHE A 182 -0.47 1.46 -20.06
N LYS A 183 -0.24 2.20 -21.15
CA LYS A 183 -1.26 2.88 -21.95
C LYS A 183 -1.09 2.55 -23.42
N PRO A 184 -1.40 1.30 -23.85
CA PRO A 184 -1.32 0.93 -25.25
C PRO A 184 -2.18 1.82 -26.16
N GLU A 185 -3.23 2.46 -25.63
CA GLU A 185 -4.02 3.46 -26.36
C GLU A 185 -3.19 4.65 -26.87
N GLN A 186 -2.09 5.02 -26.19
CA GLN A 186 -1.18 6.08 -26.65
C GLN A 186 -0.27 5.63 -27.80
N LEU A 187 -0.21 4.32 -28.05
CA LEU A 187 0.57 3.72 -29.14
C LEU A 187 -0.24 3.66 -30.46
N ASN A 188 -1.50 4.11 -30.46
CA ASN A 188 -2.43 4.01 -31.60
C ASN A 188 -2.62 2.57 -32.10
N ILE A 189 -2.68 1.62 -31.16
CA ILE A 189 -2.93 0.20 -31.44
C ILE A 189 -4.26 -0.23 -30.81
N ASP A 190 -5.05 -1.00 -31.55
CA ASP A 190 -6.26 -1.65 -31.04
C ASP A 190 -5.86 -3.01 -30.46
N ILE A 191 -5.74 -3.07 -29.13
CA ILE A 191 -5.30 -4.28 -28.42
C ILE A 191 -5.96 -4.36 -27.05
N ASP A 192 -6.25 -5.59 -26.61
CA ASP A 192 -6.65 -5.82 -25.23
C ASP A 192 -5.50 -5.45 -24.28
N VAL A 193 -5.80 -4.55 -23.33
CA VAL A 193 -4.82 -4.01 -22.40
C VAL A 193 -4.22 -5.12 -21.53
N THR A 194 -5.02 -6.11 -21.14
CA THR A 194 -4.56 -7.20 -20.28
C THR A 194 -3.60 -8.10 -21.02
N ALA A 195 -3.93 -8.50 -22.26
CA ALA A 195 -3.07 -9.29 -23.13
C ALA A 195 -1.75 -8.56 -23.44
N PHE A 196 -1.80 -7.25 -23.70
CA PHE A 196 -0.61 -6.44 -23.89
C PHE A 196 0.29 -6.46 -22.64
N VAL A 197 -0.27 -6.15 -21.46
CA VAL A 197 0.49 -6.10 -20.20
C VAL A 197 1.05 -7.46 -19.81
N ASP A 198 0.30 -8.55 -20.02
CA ASP A 198 0.79 -9.92 -19.77
C ASP A 198 1.94 -10.31 -20.70
N THR A 199 1.89 -9.87 -21.96
CA THR A 199 2.97 -10.10 -22.93
C THR A 199 4.21 -9.32 -22.53
N VAL A 200 4.05 -8.02 -22.23
CA VAL A 200 5.15 -7.16 -21.76
C VAL A 200 5.78 -7.72 -20.48
N GLN A 201 4.98 -8.20 -19.53
CA GLN A 201 5.51 -8.84 -18.31
C GLN A 201 6.43 -10.02 -18.66
N LYS A 202 5.97 -10.96 -19.50
CA LYS A 202 6.75 -12.15 -19.87
C LYS A 202 8.07 -11.78 -20.56
N VAL A 203 8.06 -10.79 -21.46
CA VAL A 203 9.28 -10.40 -22.18
C VAL A 203 10.23 -9.66 -21.25
N LEU A 204 9.75 -8.74 -20.41
CA LEU A 204 10.59 -8.06 -19.43
C LEU A 204 11.21 -9.04 -18.42
N GLU A 205 10.45 -10.05 -17.96
CA GLU A 205 10.98 -11.13 -17.12
C GLU A 205 12.08 -11.93 -17.85
N ALA A 206 11.91 -12.20 -19.15
CA ALA A 206 12.92 -12.86 -19.98
C ALA A 206 14.19 -12.01 -20.19
N GLU A 207 14.04 -10.68 -20.22
CA GLU A 207 15.15 -9.71 -20.23
C GLU A 207 15.77 -9.49 -18.83
N GLY A 208 15.27 -10.19 -17.80
CA GLY A 208 15.82 -10.14 -16.43
C GLY A 208 15.30 -8.99 -15.58
N VAL A 209 14.25 -8.28 -16.01
CA VAL A 209 13.57 -7.28 -15.20
C VAL A 209 12.49 -7.96 -14.34
N PRO A 210 12.59 -7.92 -13.00
CA PRO A 210 11.59 -8.53 -12.14
C PRO A 210 10.34 -7.65 -12.12
N VAL A 211 9.37 -7.93 -12.96
CA VAL A 211 8.06 -7.25 -12.95
C VAL A 211 6.96 -8.24 -12.63
N THR A 212 5.92 -7.80 -11.91
CA THR A 212 4.82 -8.69 -11.57
C THR A 212 3.48 -7.97 -11.45
N LYS A 213 2.38 -8.70 -11.68
CA LYS A 213 1.04 -8.25 -11.31
C LYS A 213 0.82 -8.47 -9.82
N TRP A 214 0.68 -7.37 -9.08
CA TRP A 214 0.33 -7.37 -7.66
C TRP A 214 -1.14 -6.95 -7.48
N GLN A 215 -1.81 -7.48 -6.44
CA GLN A 215 -3.24 -7.24 -6.17
C GLN A 215 -4.15 -7.48 -7.40
N LYS A 216 -4.23 -8.74 -7.85
CA LYS A 216 -4.95 -9.14 -9.08
C LYS A 216 -6.48 -8.93 -9.05
N MET A 217 -7.05 -8.46 -7.94
CA MET A 217 -8.47 -8.19 -7.79
C MET A 217 -8.72 -7.19 -6.65
N PRO A 218 -9.79 -6.37 -6.72
CA PRO A 218 -10.14 -5.47 -5.63
C PRO A 218 -10.66 -6.27 -4.43
N VAL A 219 -10.57 -5.69 -3.23
CA VAL A 219 -11.00 -6.34 -1.98
C VAL A 219 -12.42 -6.94 -2.06
N PRO A 220 -13.44 -6.24 -2.59
CA PRO A 220 -14.79 -6.80 -2.75
C PRO A 220 -14.85 -8.07 -3.59
N ALA A 221 -13.95 -8.26 -4.57
CA ALA A 221 -13.94 -9.42 -5.45
C ALA A 221 -13.40 -10.70 -4.79
N GLN A 222 -12.71 -10.59 -3.65
CA GLN A 222 -12.12 -11.76 -3.00
C GLN A 222 -13.21 -12.72 -2.50
N SER A 223 -12.94 -14.02 -2.58
CA SER A 223 -13.89 -15.08 -2.18
C SER A 223 -14.40 -14.92 -0.75
N LEU A 224 -13.59 -14.35 0.16
CA LEU A 224 -14.01 -14.03 1.52
C LEU A 224 -15.29 -13.19 1.57
N PHE A 225 -15.37 -12.16 0.71
CA PHE A 225 -16.49 -11.23 0.64
C PHE A 225 -17.62 -11.74 -0.26
N GLN A 226 -17.27 -12.39 -1.38
CA GLN A 226 -18.26 -12.98 -2.30
C GLN A 226 -19.07 -14.08 -1.62
N GLU A 227 -18.39 -14.95 -0.89
CA GLU A 227 -18.99 -16.10 -0.22
C GLU A 227 -19.35 -15.82 1.25
N LYS A 228 -19.02 -14.63 1.76
CA LYS A 228 -19.29 -14.20 3.13
C LYS A 228 -18.75 -15.19 4.18
N ARG A 229 -17.50 -15.66 3.97
CA ARG A 229 -16.79 -16.65 4.82
C ARG A 229 -16.08 -16.00 6.01
N GLY A 230 -16.82 -15.39 6.91
CA GLY A 230 -16.26 -14.65 8.04
C GLY A 230 -16.10 -15.50 9.29
N PHE A 231 -16.34 -14.89 10.45
CA PHE A 231 -16.38 -15.62 11.70
C PHE A 231 -17.60 -16.57 11.68
N GLY A 232 -17.43 -17.81 12.18
CA GLY A 232 -18.47 -18.84 12.11
C GLY A 232 -19.86 -18.36 12.56
N LYS A 233 -20.93 -19.04 12.13
CA LYS A 233 -22.34 -18.59 12.29
C LYS A 233 -22.71 -17.33 11.48
N GLY A 234 -21.99 -17.08 10.38
CA GLY A 234 -22.30 -16.02 9.42
C GLY A 234 -21.89 -14.61 9.86
N TYR A 235 -21.08 -14.48 10.91
CA TYR A 235 -20.53 -13.21 11.35
C TYR A 235 -19.44 -12.72 10.37
N PRO A 236 -19.25 -11.40 10.19
CA PRO A 236 -19.97 -10.30 10.83
C PRO A 236 -21.31 -9.93 10.16
N TRP A 237 -21.67 -10.51 9.01
CA TRP A 237 -22.89 -10.11 8.27
C TRP A 237 -24.19 -10.44 8.99
N SER A 238 -24.19 -11.46 9.84
CA SER A 238 -25.33 -11.83 10.68
C SER A 238 -25.55 -10.90 11.88
N CYS A 239 -24.59 -10.02 12.25
CA CYS A 239 -24.76 -9.05 13.33
C CYS A 239 -26.04 -8.23 13.14
N LYS A 240 -26.79 -7.98 14.22
CA LYS A 240 -28.02 -7.19 14.18
C LYS A 240 -27.74 -5.75 13.73
N GLU A 241 -26.62 -5.21 14.20
CA GLU A 241 -26.16 -3.84 13.97
C GLU A 241 -25.52 -3.66 12.59
N ALA A 242 -25.06 -4.75 11.96
CA ALA A 242 -24.44 -4.70 10.65
C ALA A 242 -25.39 -4.13 9.59
N ARG A 243 -24.82 -3.43 8.61
CA ARG A 243 -25.56 -2.99 7.43
C ARG A 243 -26.05 -4.23 6.67
N LYS A 244 -27.36 -4.26 6.40
CA LYS A 244 -28.01 -5.37 5.69
C LYS A 244 -27.85 -5.21 4.18
N ASN A 245 -27.97 -6.33 3.47
CA ASN A 245 -27.97 -6.39 2.00
C ASN A 245 -26.75 -5.72 1.33
N ILE A 246 -25.57 -5.82 1.95
CA ILE A 246 -24.32 -5.41 1.31
C ILE A 246 -24.05 -6.34 0.13
N ALA A 247 -23.91 -5.73 -1.04
CA ALA A 247 -23.38 -6.37 -2.24
C ALA A 247 -21.91 -5.95 -2.39
N TYR A 248 -21.04 -6.91 -2.69
CA TYR A 248 -19.63 -6.67 -2.98
C TYR A 248 -19.45 -6.75 -4.49
N VAL A 249 -19.74 -5.67 -5.18
CA VAL A 249 -19.75 -5.61 -6.66
C VAL A 249 -18.44 -4.97 -7.12
N PRO A 250 -17.48 -5.73 -7.70
CA PRO A 250 -16.20 -5.18 -8.14
C PRO A 250 -16.35 -4.05 -9.16
N GLU A 251 -17.37 -4.11 -10.00
CA GLU A 251 -17.66 -3.16 -11.08
C GLU A 251 -18.01 -1.76 -10.57
N GLU A 252 -18.33 -1.61 -9.28
CA GLU A 252 -18.48 -0.29 -8.63
C GLU A 252 -17.15 0.48 -8.51
N TYR A 253 -16.01 -0.21 -8.74
CA TYR A 253 -14.65 0.32 -8.62
C TYR A 253 -13.90 0.30 -9.95
N PRO A 254 -14.41 0.95 -11.02
CA PRO A 254 -13.85 0.85 -12.37
C PRO A 254 -12.42 1.39 -12.46
N VAL A 255 -12.06 2.41 -11.67
CA VAL A 255 -10.67 2.91 -11.60
C VAL A 255 -9.73 1.89 -10.98
N THR A 256 -10.19 1.14 -9.97
CA THR A 256 -9.38 0.07 -9.37
C THR A 256 -9.20 -1.09 -10.35
N LEU A 257 -10.26 -1.48 -11.05
CA LEU A 257 -10.19 -2.51 -12.09
C LEU A 257 -9.24 -2.10 -13.23
N ASP A 258 -9.32 -0.83 -13.67
CA ASP A 258 -8.40 -0.26 -14.65
C ASP A 258 -6.94 -0.32 -14.17
N VAL A 259 -6.66 0.10 -12.94
CA VAL A 259 -5.30 0.04 -12.37
C VAL A 259 -4.79 -1.41 -12.34
N ILE A 260 -5.62 -2.38 -11.95
CA ILE A 260 -5.23 -3.79 -11.87
C ILE A 260 -4.91 -4.38 -13.24
N SER A 261 -5.67 -4.05 -14.28
CA SER A 261 -5.48 -4.67 -15.60
C SER A 261 -4.21 -4.19 -16.31
N ARG A 262 -3.77 -2.96 -16.03
CA ARG A 262 -2.71 -2.29 -16.79
C ARG A 262 -1.43 -1.94 -16.03
N THR A 263 -1.31 -2.35 -14.77
CA THR A 263 -0.15 -1.99 -13.94
C THR A 263 0.70 -3.21 -13.63
N LEU A 264 2.01 -3.10 -13.90
CA LEU A 264 3.02 -4.01 -13.34
C LEU A 264 3.76 -3.32 -12.21
N PHE A 265 4.36 -4.09 -11.33
CA PHE A 265 5.17 -3.60 -10.23
C PHE A 265 6.58 -4.12 -10.35
N LEU A 266 7.58 -3.25 -10.21
CA LEU A 266 8.97 -3.66 -10.17
C LEU A 266 9.30 -4.32 -8.83
N GLY A 267 9.93 -5.50 -8.90
CA GLY A 267 10.37 -6.31 -7.79
C GLY A 267 9.46 -7.49 -7.45
N HIS A 268 9.97 -8.40 -6.63
CA HIS A 268 9.16 -9.35 -5.86
C HIS A 268 8.82 -8.77 -4.48
N GLU A 269 7.89 -9.34 -3.72
CA GLU A 269 7.39 -8.80 -2.44
C GLU A 269 8.52 -8.24 -1.53
N GLY A 270 8.66 -6.91 -1.49
CA GLY A 270 9.67 -6.19 -0.70
C GLY A 270 11.01 -5.89 -1.39
N GLY A 271 11.25 -6.39 -2.60
CA GLY A 271 12.52 -6.31 -3.35
C GLY A 271 12.43 -5.46 -4.61
N GLY A 272 12.31 -4.15 -4.47
CA GLY A 272 12.49 -3.19 -5.57
C GLY A 272 13.93 -2.67 -5.67
N LEU A 273 14.11 -1.43 -6.15
CA LEU A 273 15.39 -0.69 -6.20
C LEU A 273 15.87 -0.20 -4.80
N THR A 274 15.69 -1.04 -3.78
CA THR A 274 16.21 -0.81 -2.43
C THR A 274 17.70 -1.13 -2.38
N PRO A 275 18.51 -0.42 -1.58
CA PRO A 275 19.89 -0.81 -1.31
C PRO A 275 20.02 -2.31 -0.95
N PRO A 276 21.06 -3.02 -1.44
CA PRO A 276 22.27 -2.49 -2.06
C PRO A 276 22.14 -2.13 -3.56
N ASN A 277 20.96 -2.25 -4.17
CA ASN A 277 20.74 -1.79 -5.54
C ASN A 277 20.92 -0.27 -5.65
N ASP A 278 21.32 0.19 -6.83
CA ASP A 278 21.61 1.60 -7.10
C ASP A 278 21.08 2.03 -8.49
N THR A 279 21.54 3.19 -8.95
CA THR A 279 21.15 3.76 -10.24
C THR A 279 21.68 2.98 -11.43
N GLU A 280 22.74 2.17 -11.28
CA GLU A 280 23.26 1.34 -12.37
C GLU A 280 22.23 0.26 -12.74
N LEU A 281 21.74 -0.49 -11.75
CA LEU A 281 20.68 -1.48 -11.97
C LEU A 281 19.39 -0.83 -12.49
N ALA A 282 19.04 0.35 -11.96
CA ALA A 282 17.90 1.11 -12.45
C ALA A 282 18.05 1.48 -13.93
N GLY A 283 19.27 1.83 -14.37
CA GLY A 283 19.60 2.07 -15.78
C GLY A 283 19.44 0.82 -16.64
N LEU A 284 19.97 -0.32 -16.20
CA LEU A 284 19.83 -1.60 -16.92
C LEU A 284 18.37 -2.01 -17.08
N TYR A 285 17.53 -1.79 -16.06
CA TYR A 285 16.09 -2.00 -16.20
C TYR A 285 15.49 -1.06 -17.23
N ALA A 286 15.83 0.23 -17.23
CA ALA A 286 15.36 1.15 -18.26
C ALA A 286 15.77 0.71 -19.67
N ASP A 287 17.02 0.28 -19.86
CA ASP A 287 17.53 -0.21 -21.15
C ASP A 287 16.72 -1.43 -21.64
N ALA A 288 16.34 -2.34 -20.74
CA ALA A 288 15.46 -3.47 -21.07
C ALA A 288 14.04 -3.01 -21.45
N PHE A 289 13.49 -2.01 -20.77
CA PHE A 289 12.19 -1.42 -21.16
C PHE A 289 12.25 -0.78 -22.55
N GLU A 290 13.30 -0.03 -22.87
CA GLU A 290 13.51 0.58 -24.19
C GLU A 290 13.66 -0.51 -25.27
N LYS A 291 14.48 -1.53 -25.01
CA LYS A 291 14.62 -2.68 -25.92
C LYS A 291 13.28 -3.34 -26.21
N VAL A 292 12.46 -3.60 -25.18
CA VAL A 292 11.17 -4.29 -25.35
C VAL A 292 10.13 -3.40 -26.04
N LEU A 293 10.01 -2.14 -25.64
CA LEU A 293 8.87 -1.29 -26.02
C LEU A 293 9.17 -0.29 -27.13
N ILE A 294 10.44 -0.11 -27.49
CA ILE A 294 10.88 0.71 -28.62
C ILE A 294 11.45 -0.19 -29.71
N ASP A 295 12.53 -0.93 -29.41
CA ASP A 295 13.26 -1.66 -30.45
C ASP A 295 12.50 -2.87 -30.99
N ASN A 296 11.75 -3.56 -30.12
CA ASN A 296 11.02 -4.79 -30.46
C ASN A 296 9.49 -4.60 -30.41
N ARG A 297 9.03 -3.35 -30.46
CA ARG A 297 7.62 -2.98 -30.25
C ARG A 297 6.64 -3.79 -31.11
N ASP A 298 6.91 -3.91 -32.41
CA ASP A 298 6.00 -4.57 -33.35
C ASP A 298 5.87 -6.08 -33.07
N GLU A 299 6.96 -6.72 -32.63
CA GLU A 299 6.96 -8.12 -32.22
C GLU A 299 6.11 -8.32 -30.95
N ILE A 300 6.23 -7.41 -29.98
CA ILE A 300 5.41 -7.44 -28.75
C ILE A 300 3.93 -7.29 -29.07
N ILE A 301 3.58 -6.38 -29.99
CA ILE A 301 2.19 -6.19 -30.43
C ILE A 301 1.67 -7.47 -31.11
N ALA A 302 2.46 -8.05 -32.03
CA ALA A 302 2.08 -9.28 -32.71
C ALA A 302 1.88 -10.46 -31.74
N MET A 303 2.77 -10.62 -30.75
CA MET A 303 2.65 -11.63 -29.69
C MET A 303 1.39 -11.44 -28.86
N ALA A 304 1.09 -10.20 -28.46
CA ALA A 304 -0.07 -9.89 -27.64
C ALA A 304 -1.39 -10.11 -28.40
N GLN A 305 -1.43 -9.85 -29.71
CA GLN A 305 -2.59 -10.15 -30.56
C GLN A 305 -2.84 -11.66 -30.73
N GLN A 306 -1.80 -12.48 -30.68
CA GLN A 306 -1.91 -13.95 -30.77
C GLN A 306 -2.37 -14.61 -29.46
N CYS A 307 -2.33 -13.88 -28.33
CA CYS A 307 -2.77 -14.37 -27.03
C CYS A 307 -4.29 -14.24 -26.81
N LEU A 308 -5.01 -13.59 -27.73
CA LEU A 308 -6.47 -13.44 -27.76
C LEU A 308 -7.14 -14.64 -28.45
#